data_AF-D8KBL7-F1
#
_entry.id   AF-D8KBL7-F1
#
_cell.length_a   1.000
_cell.length_b   1.000
_cell.length_c   1.000
_cell.angle_alpha   90.00
_cell.angle_beta   90.00
_cell.angle_gamma   90.00
#
_symmetry.space_group_name_H-M   'P 1'
#
loop_
_entity.id
_entity.type
_entity.pdbx_description
1 polymer ?
#
loop_
_entity_poly.entity_id
_entity_poly.type
_entity_poly.pdbx_seq_one_letter_code
_entity_poly.pdbx_strand_id
1 'polypeptide(L)' 'MLEIHKKILVDENQQPVAVQIPFDEFQRIEQIMENFGLAKLMDETEHDERLSGDAAREYYELLKANDVEG' A
#
# COMPACT_ATOMS: atom_id res chain seq x y z
N MET A 1 -7.55 2.18 18.93
CA MET A 1 -7.54 1.01 18.04
C MET A 1 -8.71 1.17 17.09
N LEU A 2 -8.57 0.86 15.80
CA LEU A 2 -9.71 0.90 14.88
C LEU A 2 -10.75 -0.09 15.38
N GLU A 3 -11.99 0.36 15.63
CA GLU A 3 -13.08 -0.54 15.93
C GLU A 3 -13.49 -1.23 14.63
N ILE A 4 -13.44 -2.56 14.61
CA ILE A 4 -13.73 -3.39 13.43
C ILE A 4 -14.88 -4.33 13.79
N HIS A 5 -16.00 -4.15 13.13
CA HIS A 5 -17.22 -4.95 13.32
C HIS A 5 -17.09 -6.28 12.58
N LYS A 6 -16.41 -7.24 13.20
CA LYS A 6 -16.16 -8.56 12.60
C LYS A 6 -17.20 -9.61 12.95
N LYS A 7 -17.51 -10.46 11.96
CA LYS A 7 -18.18 -11.75 12.14
C LYS A 7 -17.22 -12.86 11.76
N ILE A 8 -17.16 -13.91 12.57
CA ILE A 8 -16.36 -15.10 12.26
C ILE A 8 -17.26 -16.09 11.52
N LEU A 9 -16.82 -16.52 10.35
CA LEU A 9 -17.46 -17.58 9.59
C LEU A 9 -16.77 -18.91 9.96
N VAL A 10 -17.57 -19.91 10.30
CA VAL A 10 -17.10 -21.24 10.70
C VAL A 10 -17.56 -22.30 9.71
N ASP A 11 -16.80 -23.39 9.59
CA ASP A 11 -17.18 -24.57 8.80
C ASP A 11 -18.12 -25.52 9.57
N GLU A 12 -18.42 -26.68 8.98
CA GLU A 12 -19.26 -27.72 9.58
C GLU A 12 -18.69 -28.32 10.87
N ASN A 13 -17.37 -28.21 11.08
CA ASN A 13 -16.66 -28.67 12.27
C ASN A 13 -16.46 -27.55 13.30
N GLN A 14 -17.17 -26.43 13.15
CA GLN A 14 -17.06 -25.22 13.98
C GLN A 14 -15.64 -24.60 13.95
N GLN A 15 -14.86 -24.86 12.91
CA GLN A 15 -13.54 -24.25 12.74
C GLN A 15 -13.68 -22.89 12.04
N PRO A 16 -13.07 -21.81 12.55
CA PRO A 16 -13.02 -20.52 11.85
C PRO A 16 -12.33 -20.64 10.49
N VAL A 17 -12.99 -20.20 9.44
CA VAL A 17 -12.47 -20.25 8.06
C VAL A 17 -12.34 -18.88 7.42
N ALA A 18 -13.12 -17.90 7.88
CA ALA A 18 -13.05 -16.54 7.35
C ALA A 18 -13.53 -15.50 8.37
N VAL A 19 -13.18 -14.26 8.11
CA VAL A 19 -13.70 -13.09 8.81
C VAL A 19 -14.46 -12.24 7.81
N GLN A 20 -15.69 -11.89 8.16
CA GLN A 20 -16.49 -10.92 7.42
C GLN A 20 -16.50 -9.60 8.18
N ILE A 21 -16.21 -8.51 7.48
CA ILE A 21 -16.26 -7.14 7.99
C ILE A 21 -17.05 -6.26 7.02
N PRO A 22 -17.63 -5.13 7.47
CA PRO A 22 -18.14 -4.09 6.59
C PRO A 22 -17.10 -3.66 5.55
N PHE A 23 -17.58 -3.38 4.35
CA PHE A 23 -16.70 -3.07 3.23
C PHE A 23 -15.93 -1.76 3.45
N ASP A 24 -16.57 -0.75 4.03
CA ASP A 24 -15.96 0.52 4.39
C ASP A 24 -14.84 0.36 5.43
N GLU A 25 -15.00 -0.57 6.37
CA GLU A 25 -13.95 -0.90 7.34
C GLU A 25 -12.78 -1.63 6.68
N PHE A 26 -13.05 -2.55 5.74
CA PHE A 26 -12.01 -3.19 4.93
C PHE A 26 -11.19 -2.14 4.17
N GLN A 27 -11.85 -1.23 3.45
CA GLN A 27 -11.18 -0.16 2.71
C GLN A 27 -10.36 0.75 3.63
N ARG A 28 -10.87 1.04 4.84
CA ARG A 28 -10.13 1.84 5.81
C ARG A 28 -8.87 1.13 6.31
N ILE A 29 -8.90 -0.20 6.46
CA ILE A 29 -7.72 -1.00 6.79
C ILE A 29 -6.70 -0.90 5.66
N GLU A 30 -7.11 -1.10 4.40
CA GLU A 30 -6.23 -0.96 3.24
C GLU A 30 -5.58 0.42 3.20
N GLN A 31 -6.37 1.49 3.32
CA GLN A 31 -5.87 2.85 3.31
C GLN A 31 -4.82 3.10 4.40
N ILE A 32 -5.03 2.58 5.61
CA ILE A 32 -4.05 2.72 6.70
C ILE A 32 -2.75 1.98 6.37
N MET A 33 -2.85 0.77 5.81
CA MET A 33 -1.68 -0.02 5.41
C MET A 33 -0.90 0.66 4.27
N GLU A 34 -1.58 1.16 3.25
CA GLU A 34 -0.99 1.88 2.13
C GLU A 34 -0.31 3.17 2.59
N ASN A 35 -1.00 3.98 3.40
CA ASN A 35 -0.43 5.22 3.95
C ASN A 35 0.81 4.94 4.80
N PHE A 36 0.81 3.87 5.59
CA PHE A 36 1.98 3.49 6.38
C PHE A 36 3.16 3.06 5.49
N GLY A 37 2.90 2.23 4.47
CA GLY A 37 3.90 1.82 3.51
C GLY A 37 4.50 3.01 2.75
N LEU A 38 3.64 3.91 2.26
CA LEU A 38 4.07 5.13 1.58
C LEU A 38 4.89 6.03 2.50
N ALA A 39 4.46 6.24 3.75
CA ALA A 39 5.21 7.02 4.71
C ALA A 39 6.61 6.44 4.96
N LYS A 40 6.73 5.10 5.03
CA LYS A 40 8.03 4.43 5.15
C LYS A 40 8.93 4.64 3.94
N LEU A 41 8.40 4.53 2.72
CA LEU A 41 9.16 4.81 1.50
C LEU A 41 9.61 6.28 1.42
N MET A 42 8.79 7.20 1.92
CA MET A 42 9.16 8.62 2.02
C MET A 42 10.25 8.85 3.07
N ASP A 43 10.18 8.20 4.23
CA ASP A 43 11.23 8.26 5.26
C ASP A 43 12.57 7.73 4.72
N GLU A 44 12.54 6.61 3.98
CA GLU A 44 13.74 5.97 3.40
C GLU A 44 14.46 6.85 2.39
N THR A 45 13.73 7.77 1.74
CA THR A 45 14.26 8.68 0.71
C THR A 45 14.45 10.12 1.23
N GLU A 46 14.32 10.36 2.54
CA GLU A 46 14.38 11.72 3.11
C GLU A 46 15.68 12.47 2.78
N HIS A 47 16.79 11.73 2.70
CA HIS A 47 18.13 12.27 2.45
C HIS A 47 18.60 12.11 1.00
N ASP A 48 17.75 11.56 0.13
CA ASP A 48 18.07 11.43 -1.29
C ASP A 48 18.04 12.78 -1.99
N GLU A 49 18.68 12.85 -3.15
CA GLU A 49 18.68 14.05 -3.98
C GLU A 49 17.27 14.44 -4.40
N ARG A 50 16.89 15.69 -4.16
CA ARG A 50 15.62 16.25 -4.63
C ARG A 50 15.81 16.87 -6.00
N LEU A 51 15.23 16.24 -7.01
CA LEU A 51 15.20 16.77 -8.36
C LEU A 51 14.13 17.86 -8.50
N SER A 52 14.37 18.83 -9.39
CA SER A 52 13.31 19.72 -9.86
C SER A 52 12.27 18.94 -10.67
N GLY A 53 11.07 19.50 -10.87
CA GLY A 53 10.03 18.82 -11.66
C GLY A 53 10.49 18.44 -13.08
N ASP A 54 11.25 19.32 -13.74
CA ASP A 54 11.79 19.05 -15.08
C ASP A 54 12.87 17.96 -15.04
N ALA A 55 13.82 18.04 -14.11
CA ALA A 55 14.88 17.04 -13.96
C ALA A 55 14.33 15.66 -13.58
N ALA A 56 13.32 15.60 -12.70
CA ALA A 56 12.64 14.36 -12.33
C ALA A 56 11.95 13.71 -13.53
N ARG A 57 11.31 14.53 -14.39
CA ARG A 57 10.67 14.06 -15.61
C ARG A 57 11.69 13.49 -16.60
N GLU A 58 12.77 14.22 -16.86
CA GLU A 58 13.84 13.75 -17.75
C GLU A 58 14.46 12.44 -17.25
N TYR A 59 14.75 12.36 -15.95
CA TYR A 59 15.28 11.16 -15.31
C TYR A 59 14.33 9.95 -15.45
N TYR A 60 13.03 10.16 -15.25
CA TYR A 60 12.02 9.11 -15.39
C TYR A 60 11.90 8.58 -16.83
N GLU A 61 11.96 9.46 -17.83
CA GLU A 61 11.95 9.04 -19.24
C GLU A 61 13.23 8.26 -19.60
N LEU A 62 14.39 8.63 -19.06
CA LEU A 62 15.64 7.87 -19.22
C LEU A 62 15.54 6.47 -18.59
N LEU A 63 14.98 6.36 -17.38
CA LEU A 63 14.75 5.07 -16.73
C LEU A 63 13.87 4.16 -17.61
N LYS A 64 12.77 4.69 -18.13
CA LYS A 64 11.88 3.95 -19.03
C LYS A 64 12.60 3.47 -20.28
N ALA A 65 13.39 4.34 -20.92
CA ALA A 65 14.11 3.98 -22.13
C ALA A 65 15.12 2.85 -21.90
N ASN A 66 15.79 2.84 -20.73
CA ASN A 66 16.75 1.81 -20.36
C ASN A 66 16.08 0.48 -19.95
N ASP A 67 14.86 0.51 -19.40
CA ASP A 67 14.10 -0.70 -19.05
C ASP A 67 13.57 -1.46 -20.28
N VAL A 68 13.52 -0.84 -21.47
CA VAL A 68 13.06 -1.51 -22.71
C VAL A 68 14.19 -2.31 -23.39
N GLU A 69 15.44 -2.22 -22.92
CA GLU A 69 16.59 -2.97 -23.46
C GLU A 69 16.88 -4.29 -22.70
N GLY A 70 16.04 -4.66 -21.72
CA GLY A 70 16.15 -5.89 -20.91
C GLY A 70 15.24 -7.03 -21.34
#